data_AF-A0A2V8P758-F1
#
_entry.id   AF-A0A2V8P758-F1
#
_cell.length_a   1.000
_cell.length_b   1.000
_cell.length_c   1.000
_cell.angle_alpha   90.00
_cell.angle_beta   90.00
_cell.angle_gamma   90.00
#
_symmetry.space_group_name_H-M   'P 1'
#
loop_
_entity.id
_entity.type
_entity.pdbx_description
1 polymer ?
#
loop_
_entity_poly.entity_id
_entity_poly.type
_entity_poly.pdbx_seq_one_letter_code
_entity_poly.pdbx_strand_id
1 'polypeptide(L)' 'MFALIYAALGDKDQAFAWLDKSIDEHDLVTARLKVDQRFDNLRSDPRFAELVKRVGLPQ' A
#
# COMPACT_ATOMS: atom_id res chain seq x y z
N MET A 1 1.82 -10.04 0.27
CA MET A 1 3.01 -10.01 -0.62
C MET A 1 2.72 -9.55 -2.06
N PHE A 2 1.53 -9.83 -2.62
CA PHE A 2 1.16 -9.45 -4.00
C PHE A 2 1.18 -7.94 -4.28
N ALA A 3 0.78 -7.10 -3.33
CA ALA A 3 0.82 -5.64 -3.47
C ALA A 3 2.19 -5.08 -3.91
N LEU A 4 3.28 -5.67 -3.41
CA LEU A 4 4.65 -5.25 -3.76
C LEU A 4 5.02 -5.60 -5.20
N ILE A 5 4.50 -6.72 -5.72
CA ILE A 5 4.75 -7.17 -7.08
C ILE A 5 4.06 -6.22 -8.05
N TYR A 6 2.78 -5.91 -7.81
CA TYR A 6 2.03 -4.97 -8.64
C TYR A 6 2.58 -3.53 -8.54
N ALA A 7 3.00 -3.10 -7.35
CA ALA A 7 3.66 -1.80 -7.18
C ALA A 7 4.99 -1.71 -7.95
N ALA A 8 5.78 -2.79 -7.97
CA ALA A 8 7.02 -2.87 -8.74
C ALA A 8 6.77 -2.93 -10.26
N LEU A 9 5.65 -3.52 -10.68
CA LEU A 9 5.20 -3.52 -12.09
C LEU A 9 4.58 -2.19 -12.53
N GLY A 10 4.38 -1.24 -11.61
CA GLY A 10 3.71 0.03 -11.90
C GLY A 10 2.19 -0.09 -12.05
N ASP A 11 1.62 -1.28 -11.83
CA ASP A 11 0.19 -1.52 -11.83
C ASP A 11 -0.40 -1.08 -10.48
N LYS A 12 -0.75 0.20 -10.42
CA LYS A 12 -1.25 0.84 -9.21
C LYS A 12 -2.60 0.28 -8.79
N ASP A 13 -3.49 -0.04 -9.73
CA ASP A 13 -4.84 -0.48 -9.42
C ASP A 13 -4.83 -1.85 -8.74
N GLN A 14 -4.06 -2.80 -9.27
CA GLN A 14 -3.87 -4.08 -8.61
C GLN A 14 -3.13 -3.94 -7.28
N ALA A 15 -2.12 -3.06 -7.20
CA ALA A 15 -1.41 -2.81 -5.96
C ALA A 15 -2.34 -2.30 -4.85
N PHE A 16 -3.23 -1.35 -5.16
CA PHE A 16 -4.22 -0.84 -4.21
C PHE A 16 -5.24 -1.90 -3.82
N ALA A 17 -5.77 -2.69 -4.77
CA ALA A 17 -6.71 -3.76 -4.47
C ALA A 17 -6.12 -4.81 -3.50
N TRP A 18 -4.85 -5.17 -3.69
CA TRP A 18 -4.15 -6.08 -2.77
C TRP A 18 -3.79 -5.44 -1.43
N LEU A 19 -3.52 -4.13 -1.41
CA LEU A 19 -3.30 -3.40 -0.16
C LEU A 19 -4.59 -3.30 0.67
N ASP A 20 -5.72 -2.99 0.05
CA ASP A 20 -7.04 -2.99 0.71
C ASP A 20 -7.35 -4.35 1.35
N LYS A 21 -7.14 -5.43 0.59
CA LYS A 21 -7.33 -6.78 1.13
C LYS A 21 -6.38 -7.07 2.31
N SER A 22 -5.14 -6.61 2.24
CA SER A 22 -4.16 -6.80 3.32
C SER A 22 -4.51 -6.00 4.59
N ILE A 23 -5.22 -4.87 4.45
CA ILE A 23 -5.73 -4.09 5.57
C ILE A 23 -6.81 -4.86 6.32
N ASP A 24 -7.76 -5.43 5.58
CA ASP A 24 -8.83 -6.25 6.15
C ASP A 24 -8.27 -7.51 6.85
N GLU A 25 -7.18 -8.07 6.32
CA GLU A 25 -6.48 -9.22 6.91
C GLU A 25 -5.50 -8.85 8.04
N HIS A 26 -5.37 -7.56 8.40
CA HIS A 26 -4.41 -7.05 9.40
C HIS A 26 -2.95 -7.48 9.12
N ASP A 27 -2.59 -7.64 7.85
CA ASP A 27 -1.30 -8.17 7.43
C ASP A 27 -0.15 -7.17 7.69
N LEU A 28 1.04 -7.69 7.95
CA LEU A 28 2.24 -6.93 8.31
C LEU A 28 2.79 -6.07 7.16
N VAL A 29 2.31 -6.27 5.93
CA VAL A 29 2.68 -5.46 4.75
C VAL A 29 2.37 -3.99 5.00
N THR A 30 1.29 -3.72 5.73
CA THR A 30 0.85 -2.37 6.05
C THR A 30 1.77 -1.61 7.00
N ALA A 31 2.49 -2.32 7.88
CA ALA A 31 3.47 -1.70 8.77
C ALA A 31 4.70 -1.14 8.01
N ARG A 32 4.99 -1.65 6.81
CA ARG A 32 6.13 -1.20 5.98
C ARG A 32 5.74 -0.24 4.87
N LEU A 33 4.46 0.12 4.77
CA LEU A 33 3.90 0.94 3.70
C LEU A 33 4.60 2.31 3.58
N LYS A 34 5.02 2.91 4.71
CA LYS A 34 5.70 4.21 4.74
C LYS A 34 7.21 4.17 4.51
N VAL A 35 7.85 3.03 4.74
CA VAL A 35 9.32 2.90 4.71
C VAL A 35 9.83 2.15 3.49
N ASP A 36 8.99 1.33 2.86
CA ASP A 36 9.41 0.54 1.71
C ASP A 36 9.43 1.39 0.45
N GLN A 37 10.61 1.55 -0.14
CA GLN A 37 10.85 2.23 -1.42
C GLN A 37 10.02 1.64 -2.58
N ARG A 38 9.61 0.36 -2.50
CA ARG A 38 8.78 -0.27 -3.53
C ARG A 38 7.38 0.33 -3.64
N PHE A 39 6.93 1.05 -2.60
CA PHE A 39 5.67 1.79 -2.62
C PHE A 39 5.82 3.26 -3.06
N ASP A 40 7.02 3.75 -3.40
CA ASP A 40 7.21 5.13 -3.87
C ASP A 40 6.30 5.48 -5.06
N ASN A 41 6.12 4.53 -5.97
CA ASN A 41 5.23 4.67 -7.13
C ASN A 41 3.75 4.90 -6.74
N LEU A 42 3.35 4.43 -5.55
CA LEU A 42 2.00 4.61 -5.00
C LEU A 42 1.88 5.87 -4.15
N ARG A 43 2.98 6.36 -3.55
CA ARG A 43 2.97 7.57 -2.68
C ARG A 43 2.51 8.84 -3.40
N SER A 44 2.69 8.91 -4.71
CA SER A 44 2.22 10.02 -5.54
C SER A 44 0.71 9.97 -5.83
N ASP A 45 0.05 8.85 -5.53
CA ASP A 45 -1.39 8.66 -5.79
C ASP A 45 -2.20 9.09 -4.56
N PRO A 46 -3.27 9.91 -4.72
CA PRO A 46 -4.09 10.37 -3.60
C PRO A 46 -4.71 9.23 -2.79
N ARG A 47 -4.94 8.06 -3.40
CA ARG A 47 -5.47 6.86 -2.72
C ARG A 47 -4.52 6.35 -1.63
N PHE A 48 -3.22 6.60 -1.75
CA PHE A 48 -2.24 6.20 -0.75
C PHE A 48 -2.45 6.92 0.59
N ALA A 49 -2.82 8.20 0.56
CA ALA A 49 -3.08 8.97 1.77
C ALA A 49 -4.30 8.45 2.54
N GLU A 50 -5.35 8.02 1.82
CA GLU A 50 -6.51 7.37 2.41
C GLU A 50 -6.15 6.01 3.01
N LEU A 51 -5.35 5.23 2.27
CA LEU A 51 -4.88 3.92 2.70
C LEU A 51 -4.08 4.02 4.00
N VAL A 52 -3.13 4.95 4.10
CA VAL A 52 -2.36 5.21 5.32
C VAL A 52 -3.26 5.56 6.52
N LYS A 53 -4.32 6.34 6.31
CA LYS A 53 -5.29 6.69 7.38
C LYS A 53 -6.06 5.46 7.85
N ARG A 54 -6.51 4.60 6.94
CA ARG A 54 -7.26 3.36 7.27
C ARG A 54 -6.43 2.38 8.09
N VAL A 55 -5.11 2.40 7.91
CA VAL A 55 -4.15 1.56 8.64
C VAL A 55 -3.83 2.11 10.03
N GLY A 56 -4.23 3.34 10.33
CA GLY A 56 -3.96 3.98 11.62
C GLY A 56 -2.50 4.38 11.81
N LEU A 57 -1.70 4.47 10.73
CA LEU A 57 -0.32 4.96 10.83
C LEU A 57 -0.31 6.49 11.02
N PRO A 58 0.41 7.02 12.01
CA PRO A 58 0.48 8.47 12.26
C PRO A 58 1.06 9.17 11.02
N GLN A 59 0.35 10.16 10.46
CA GLN A 59 0.71 10.87 9.21
C GLN A 59 2.13 11.42 9.25
#